data_AF-A0A258ZKU7-F1
#
_entry.id   AF-A0A258ZKU7-F1
#
_cell.length_a   1.000
_cell.length_b   1.000
_cell.length_c   1.000
_cell.angle_alpha   90.00
_cell.angle_beta   90.00
_cell.angle_gamma   90.00
#
_symmetry.space_group_name_H-M   'P 1'
#
loop_
_entity.id
_entity.type
_entity.pdbx_description
1 polymer ?
#
loop_
_entity_poly.entity_id
_entity_poly.type
_entity_poly.pdbx_seq_one_letter_code
_entity_poly.pdbx_strand_id
1 'polypeptide(L)'
;MTHLIRLTQIKALARRANVGKVDAGPKGVVLAFRENQFADPSGLVQMINAEGPQAKVRPDFKVVFLREWPTAESRLKGTLSVLKKLAALTEKRRVA
;
A
#
# COMPACT_ATOMS: atom_id res chain seq x y z
N MET A 1 24.76 -0.69 -1.33
CA MET A 1 24.45 -0.98 0.10
C MET A 1 23.18 -0.24 0.54
N THR A 2 22.01 -0.53 -0.05
CA THR A 2 20.80 0.32 0.15
C THR A 2 19.47 -0.44 0.13
N HIS A 3 19.45 -1.72 -0.26
CA HIS A 3 18.19 -2.49 -0.40
C HIS A 3 17.63 -2.99 0.94
N LEU A 4 18.49 -3.35 1.90
CA LEU A 4 18.06 -3.86 3.21
C LEU A 4 17.30 -2.80 4.03
N ILE A 5 17.79 -1.55 4.01
CA ILE A 5 17.15 -0.42 4.73
C ILE A 5 15.76 -0.11 4.14
N ARG A 6 15.59 -0.24 2.82
CA ARG A 6 14.29 -0.02 2.16
C ARG A 6 13.27 -1.08 2.58
N LEU A 7 13.70 -2.34 2.76
CA LEU A 7 12.81 -3.43 3.19
C LEU A 7 12.34 -3.27 4.64
N THR A 8 13.21 -2.81 5.55
CA THR A 8 12.80 -2.56 6.94
C THR A 8 11.81 -1.39 7.03
N GLN A 9 12.00 -0.35 6.22
CA GLN A 9 11.03 0.76 6.09
C GLN A 9 9.67 0.28 5.57
N ILE A 10 9.66 -0.56 4.54
CA ILE A 10 8.43 -1.17 4.00
C ILE A 10 7.69 -1.95 5.10
N LYS A 11 8.40 -2.79 5.88
CA LYS A 11 7.79 -3.54 6.99
C LYS A 11 7.21 -2.62 8.07
N ALA A 12 7.92 -1.54 8.43
CA ALA A 12 7.45 -0.58 9.42
C ALA A 12 6.19 0.16 8.95
N LEU A 13 6.17 0.63 7.71
CA LEU A 13 5.01 1.32 7.12
C LEU A 13 3.82 0.39 6.93
N ALA A 14 4.05 -0.85 6.48
CA ALA A 14 3.01 -1.86 6.37
C ALA A 14 2.36 -2.13 7.74
N ARG A 15 3.16 -2.23 8.81
CA ARG A 15 2.63 -2.38 10.17
C ARG A 15 1.80 -1.17 10.60
N ARG A 16 2.26 0.06 10.34
CA ARG A 16 1.51 1.30 10.66
C ARG A 16 0.17 1.36 9.93
N ALA A 17 0.15 0.99 8.65
CA ALA A 17 -1.03 1.00 7.80
C ALA A 17 -1.96 -0.22 7.96
N ASN A 18 -1.73 -1.07 8.98
CA ASN A 18 -2.43 -2.34 9.19
C ASN A 18 -2.39 -3.32 7.99
N VAL A 19 -1.32 -3.28 7.20
CA VAL A 19 -1.11 -4.20 6.07
C VAL A 19 -0.47 -5.50 6.58
N GLY A 20 -1.13 -6.62 6.29
CA GLY A 20 -0.69 -7.97 6.62
C GLY A 20 0.23 -8.57 5.57
N LYS A 21 -0.05 -8.34 4.29
CA LYS A 21 0.75 -8.85 3.17
C LYS A 21 0.91 -7.79 2.07
N VAL A 22 2.12 -7.72 1.52
CA VAL A 22 2.49 -6.86 0.40
C VAL A 22 3.04 -7.77 -0.70
N ASP A 23 2.41 -7.74 -1.87
CA ASP A 23 2.82 -8.51 -3.04
C ASP A 23 3.10 -7.56 -4.20
N ALA A 24 4.39 -7.28 -4.45
CA ALA A 24 4.82 -6.31 -5.45
C ALA A 24 5.33 -7.02 -6.71
N GLY A 25 4.61 -6.85 -7.81
CA GLY A 25 4.90 -7.46 -9.11
C GLY A 25 5.22 -6.43 -10.20
N PRO A 26 5.52 -6.90 -11.42
CA PRO A 26 5.79 -6.02 -12.56
C PRO A 26 4.61 -5.11 -12.95
N LYS A 27 3.39 -5.52 -12.62
CA LYS A 27 2.14 -4.79 -12.92
C LYS A 27 1.60 -3.99 -11.73
N GLY A 28 2.39 -3.83 -10.67
CA GLY A 28 2.07 -2.98 -9.53
C GLY A 28 2.13 -3.73 -8.21
N VAL A 29 1.20 -3.46 -7.30
CA VAL A 29 1.19 -4.07 -5.96
C VAL A 29 -0.20 -4.50 -5.52
N VAL A 30 -0.28 -5.64 -4.86
CA VAL A 30 -1.45 -6.12 -4.14
C VAL A 30 -1.17 -6.04 -2.64
N LEU A 31 -2.10 -5.43 -1.92
CA LEU A 31 -2.04 -5.27 -0.47
C LEU A 31 -3.21 -6.01 0.16
N ALA A 32 -2.91 -6.80 1.19
CA ALA A 32 -3.91 -7.43 2.04
C ALA A 32 -3.80 -6.85 3.45
N PHE A 33 -4.90 -6.38 4.00
CA PHE A 33 -4.95 -5.84 5.36
C PHE A 33 -5.05 -6.96 6.39
N ARG A 34 -4.59 -6.68 7.62
CA ARG A 34 -4.79 -7.61 8.74
C ARG A 34 -6.28 -7.63 9.09
N GLU A 35 -6.81 -8.83 9.31
CA GLU A 35 -8.22 -9.04 9.65
C GLU A 35 -9.22 -8.46 8.63
N ASN A 36 -8.74 -8.18 7.40
CA ASN A 36 -9.50 -7.48 6.35
C ASN A 36 -10.04 -6.11 6.79
N GLN A 37 -9.39 -5.47 7.77
CA GLN A 37 -9.78 -4.17 8.30
C GLN A 37 -8.73 -3.11 7.98
N PHE A 38 -9.20 -1.97 7.48
CA PHE A 38 -8.36 -0.79 7.34
C PHE A 38 -8.82 0.29 8.31
N ALA A 39 -7.87 0.95 8.96
CA ALA A 39 -8.17 1.90 10.03
C ALA A 39 -9.05 3.05 9.55
N ASP A 40 -8.95 3.50 8.29
CA ASP A 40 -9.79 4.55 7.71
C ASP A 40 -10.39 4.12 6.35
N PRO A 41 -11.54 3.43 6.34
CA PRO A 41 -12.14 2.95 5.10
C PRO A 41 -12.59 4.09 4.17
N SER A 42 -12.99 5.24 4.73
CA SER A 42 -13.38 6.42 3.93
C SER A 42 -12.17 6.98 3.18
N GLY A 43 -11.06 7.22 3.89
CA GLY A 43 -9.82 7.69 3.29
C GLY A 43 -9.25 6.71 2.26
N LEU A 44 -9.39 5.40 2.49
CA LEU A 44 -8.99 4.38 1.53
C LEU A 44 -9.81 4.46 0.23
N VAL A 45 -11.14 4.56 0.33
CA VAL A 45 -12.01 4.69 -0.85
C VAL A 45 -11.69 5.98 -1.61
N GLN A 46 -11.46 7.10 -0.92
CA GLN A 46 -11.04 8.36 -1.56
C GLN A 46 -9.70 8.21 -2.28
N MET A 47 -8.72 7.55 -1.67
CA MET A 47 -7.43 7.29 -2.31
C MET A 47 -7.59 6.41 -3.55
N ILE A 48 -8.43 5.38 -3.50
CA ILE A 48 -8.69 4.51 -4.65
C ILE A 48 -9.39 5.29 -5.77
N ASN A 49 -10.41 6.09 -5.44
CA ASN A 49 -11.10 6.95 -6.39
C ASN A 49 -10.16 7.98 -7.03
N ALA A 50 -9.23 8.56 -6.27
CA ALA A 50 -8.24 9.51 -6.77
C ALA A 50 -7.24 8.88 -7.77
N GLU A 51 -6.93 7.60 -7.59
CA GLU A 51 -6.08 6.83 -8.51
C GLU A 51 -6.89 6.29 -9.73
N GLY A 52 -8.22 6.33 -9.65
CA GLY A 52 -9.15 5.96 -10.72
C GLY A 52 -8.98 4.50 -11.15
N PRO A 53 -8.89 4.20 -12.47
CA PRO A 53 -8.80 2.81 -12.96
C PRO A 53 -7.48 2.11 -12.56
N GLN A 54 -6.52 2.86 -12.03
CA GLN A 54 -5.21 2.35 -11.60
C GLN A 54 -5.23 1.84 -10.15
N ALA A 55 -6.34 1.95 -9.43
CA ALA A 55 -6.52 1.32 -8.14
C ALA A 55 -7.88 0.61 -8.07
N LYS A 56 -7.91 -0.58 -7.47
CA LYS A 56 -9.17 -1.32 -7.29
C LYS A 56 -9.18 -2.13 -6.01
N VAL A 57 -10.36 -2.20 -5.39
CA VAL A 57 -10.65 -3.18 -4.34
C VAL A 57 -11.11 -4.45 -5.03
N ARG A 58 -10.49 -5.58 -4.67
CA ARG A 58 -10.91 -6.91 -5.09
C ARG A 58 -11.94 -7.47 -4.10
N PRO A 59 -12.79 -8.44 -4.53
CA PRO A 59 -13.77 -9.07 -3.64
C PRO A 59 -13.16 -9.81 -2.44
N ASP A 60 -11.86 -10.16 -2.49
CA ASP A 60 -11.13 -10.78 -1.39
C ASP A 60 -10.56 -9.78 -0.37
N PHE A 61 -11.15 -8.58 -0.26
CA PHE A 61 -10.71 -7.48 0.62
C PHE A 61 -9.25 -7.04 0.43
N LYS A 62 -8.71 -7.27 -0.77
CA LYS A 62 -7.38 -6.82 -1.17
C LYS A 62 -7.48 -5.57 -2.02
N VAL A 63 -6.50 -4.69 -1.88
CA VAL A 63 -6.38 -3.50 -2.73
C VAL A 63 -5.25 -3.73 -3.72
N VAL A 64 -5.54 -3.48 -4.99
CA VAL A 64 -4.58 -3.59 -6.09
C VAL A 64 -4.30 -2.20 -6.62
N PHE A 65 -3.03 -1.83 -6.71
CA PHE A 65 -2.57 -0.65 -7.44
C PHE A 65 -1.85 -1.12 -8.70
N LEU A 66 -2.41 -0.77 -9.85
CA LEU A 66 -1.87 -1.08 -11.18
C LEU A 66 -0.82 -0.02 -11.53
N ARG A 67 0.41 -0.46 -11.81
CA ARG A 67 1.54 0.37 -12.21
C ARG A 67 2.55 -0.46 -13.00
N GLU A 68 3.30 0.14 -13.91
CA GLU A 68 4.38 -0.56 -14.60
C GLU A 68 5.69 -0.45 -13.83
N TRP A 69 6.10 -1.54 -13.18
CA TRP A 69 7.34 -1.64 -12.42
C TRP A 69 8.24 -2.77 -12.95
N PRO A 70 8.84 -2.61 -14.14
CA PRO A 70 9.62 -3.67 -14.78
C PRO A 70 10.84 -4.09 -13.95
N THR A 71 11.51 -3.13 -13.31
CA THR A 71 12.72 -3.37 -12.53
C THR A 71 12.42 -3.62 -11.04
N ALA A 72 13.30 -4.37 -10.36
CA ALA A 72 13.16 -4.59 -8.92
C ALA A 72 13.22 -3.27 -8.12
N GLU A 73 13.99 -2.28 -8.60
CA GLU A 73 14.08 -0.99 -7.92
C GLU A 73 12.79 -0.17 -8.05
N SER A 74 12.14 -0.17 -9.21
CA SER A 74 10.86 0.53 -9.38
C SER A 74 9.77 -0.13 -8.53
N ARG A 75 9.77 -1.46 -8.41
CA ARG A 75 8.86 -2.18 -7.49
C ARG A 75 9.05 -1.74 -6.04
N LEU A 76 10.30 -1.67 -5.56
CA LEU A 76 10.60 -1.22 -4.20
C LEU A 76 10.16 0.23 -3.97
N LYS A 77 10.53 1.15 -4.87
CA LYS A 77 10.19 2.58 -4.76
C LYS A 77 8.68 2.80 -4.81
N GLY A 78 8.01 2.14 -5.76
CA GLY A 78 6.57 2.23 -5.95
C GLY A 78 5.80 1.69 -4.75
N THR A 79 6.17 0.52 -4.25
CA THR A 79 5.59 -0.08 -3.04
C THR A 79 5.75 0.83 -1.83
N LEU A 80 6.95 1.40 -1.64
CA LEU A 80 7.22 2.34 -0.55
C LEU A 80 6.32 3.58 -0.65
N SER A 81 6.13 4.13 -1.86
CA SER A 81 5.28 5.29 -2.09
C SER A 81 3.81 5.01 -1.72
N VAL A 82 3.27 3.86 -2.17
CA VAL A 82 1.89 3.45 -1.84
C VAL A 82 1.73 3.25 -0.33
N LEU A 83 2.65 2.55 0.33
CA LEU A 83 2.60 2.33 1.77
C LEU A 83 2.70 3.62 2.59
N LYS A 84 3.50 4.60 2.14
CA LYS A 84 3.56 5.93 2.78
C LYS A 84 2.21 6.64 2.71
N LYS A 85 1.55 6.64 1.55
CA LYS A 85 0.21 7.22 1.40
C LYS A 85 -0.80 6.54 2.33
N LEU A 86 -0.79 5.21 2.39
CA LEU A 86 -1.68 4.44 3.27
C LEU A 86 -1.41 4.70 4.76
N ALA A 87 -0.14 4.73 5.17
CA ALA A 87 0.23 5.05 6.54
C ALA A 87 -0.23 6.46 6.94
N ALA A 88 -0.11 7.44 6.04
CA ALA A 88 -0.58 8.80 6.28
C ALA A 88 -2.10 8.89 6.50
N LEU A 89 -2.90 8.07 5.79
CA LEU A 89 -4.35 7.97 6.04
C LEU A 89 -4.65 7.43 7.45
N THR A 90 -3.92 6.40 7.87
CA THR A 90 -4.09 5.84 9.22
C THR A 90 -3.67 6.81 10.33
N GLU A 91 -2.65 7.63 10.08
CA GLU A 91 -2.19 8.66 11.03
C GLU A 91 -3.16 9.81 11.15
N LYS A 92 -3.73 10.29 10.04
CA LYS A 92 -4.77 11.33 10.07
C LYS A 92 -5.96 10.95 10.92
N ARG A 93 -6.33 9.66 10.96
CA ARG A 93 -7.43 9.18 11.82
C ARG A 93 -7.02 8.97 13.28
N ARG A 94 -5.74 8.75 13.57
CA ARG A 94 -5.26 8.52 14.96
C ARG A 94 -5.22 9.79 15.81
N VAL A 95 -5.36 10.96 15.18
CA VAL A 95 -5.38 12.29 15.82
C VAL A 95 -6.78 12.90 15.89
N ALA A 96 -7.83 12.14 15.51
CA ALA A 96 -9.22 12.56 15.54
C ALA A 96 -10.02 11.80 16.60
#